data_AF-A0A9D6X375-F1
#
_entry.id   AF-A0A9D6X375-F1
#
_cell.length_a   1.000
_cell.length_b   1.000
_cell.length_c   1.000
_cell.angle_alpha   90.00
_cell.angle_beta   90.00
_cell.angle_gamma   90.00
#
_symmetry.space_group_name_H-M   'P 1'
#
loop_
_entity.id
_entity.type
_entity.pdbx_description
1 polymer ?
#
loop_
_entity_poly.entity_id
_entity_poly.type
_entity_poly.pdbx_seq_one_letter_code
_entity_poly.pdbx_strand_id
1 'polypeptide(L)'
;MLDLVFSGSRGAALDRSADWVAPWTELGQVVAATFDRGMTPAEWATLSRPPADPVLQIALRDIWHHEVLKAFADSYGFMPAP
;
A
#
# COMPACT_ATOMS: atom_id res chain seq x y z
N MET A 1 14.34 -2.83 6.75
CA MET A 1 13.64 -2.15 7.87
C MET A 1 12.25 -2.72 8.05
N LEU A 2 11.44 -2.81 6.98
CA LEU A 2 10.13 -3.49 7.03
C LEU A 2 10.22 -4.95 7.48
N ASP A 3 11.27 -5.69 7.07
CA ASP A 3 11.44 -7.09 7.47
C ASP A 3 11.55 -7.30 8.97
N LEU A 4 12.18 -6.37 9.70
CA LEU A 4 12.31 -6.47 11.16
C LEU A 4 10.97 -6.18 11.87
N VAL A 5 10.15 -5.29 11.30
CA VAL A 5 8.87 -4.87 11.87
C VAL A 5 7.81 -5.94 11.61
N PHE A 6 7.80 -6.54 10.41
CA PHE A 6 6.74 -7.43 9.95
C PHE A 6 7.15 -8.91 9.89
N SER A 7 8.36 -9.29 10.30
CA SER A 7 8.78 -10.72 10.35
C SER A 7 7.87 -11.57 11.24
N GLY A 8 7.22 -10.98 12.24
CA GLY A 8 6.28 -11.65 13.14
C GLY A 8 4.82 -11.64 12.68
N SER A 9 4.52 -10.98 11.56
CA SER A 9 3.13 -10.74 11.11
C SER A 9 2.55 -11.87 10.26
N ARG A 10 3.29 -12.97 10.08
CA ARG A 10 2.82 -14.13 9.33
C ARG A 10 1.51 -14.65 9.93
N GLY A 11 0.48 -14.77 9.11
CA GLY A 11 -0.86 -15.20 9.53
C GLY A 11 -1.73 -14.10 10.11
N ALA A 12 -1.22 -12.88 10.30
CA ALA A 12 -2.06 -11.75 10.69
C ALA A 12 -2.92 -11.29 9.48
N ALA A 13 -4.13 -10.82 9.77
CA ALA A 13 -4.95 -10.17 8.74
C ALA A 13 -4.44 -8.76 8.45
N LEU A 14 -4.34 -8.41 7.16
CA LEU A 14 -4.08 -7.04 6.73
C LEU A 14 -5.37 -6.42 6.20
N ASP A 15 -5.92 -5.44 6.92
CA ASP A 15 -6.96 -4.57 6.38
C ASP A 15 -6.33 -3.57 5.40
N ARG A 16 -6.49 -3.86 4.10
CA ARG A 16 -5.96 -3.02 3.01
C ARG A 16 -6.68 -1.69 2.88
N SER A 17 -7.88 -1.56 3.46
CA SER A 17 -8.66 -0.33 3.45
C SER A 17 -8.33 0.61 4.61
N ALA A 18 -7.49 0.17 5.54
CA ALA A 18 -7.16 0.97 6.71
C ALA A 18 -6.33 2.21 6.35
N ASP A 19 -6.68 3.36 6.91
CA ASP A 19 -6.03 4.64 6.60
C ASP A 19 -4.52 4.65 6.86
N TRP A 20 -4.03 3.83 7.81
CA TRP A 20 -2.60 3.76 8.17
C TRP A 20 -1.73 3.06 7.11
N VAL A 21 -2.33 2.35 6.14
CA VAL A 21 -1.64 1.83 4.95
C VAL A 21 -1.91 2.65 3.69
N ALA A 22 -2.58 3.79 3.81
CA ALA A 22 -2.87 4.63 2.65
C ALA A 22 -1.57 5.20 2.04
N PRO A 23 -1.54 5.45 0.72
CA PRO A 23 -0.29 5.77 0.01
C PRO A 23 0.47 6.96 0.59
N TRP A 24 -0.25 7.98 1.06
CA TRP A 24 0.31 9.23 1.61
C TRP A 24 0.85 9.14 3.04
N THR A 25 0.66 8.02 3.73
CA THR A 25 1.17 7.83 5.09
C THR A 25 2.65 7.50 5.08
N GLU A 26 3.36 7.70 6.19
CA GLU A 26 4.78 7.33 6.27
C GLU A 26 5.01 5.85 5.93
N LEU A 27 4.17 4.95 6.44
CA LEU A 27 4.25 3.54 6.07
C LEU A 27 3.93 3.33 4.59
N GLY A 28 2.86 3.94 4.07
CA GLY A 28 2.50 3.86 2.66
C GLY A 28 3.64 4.30 1.74
N GLN A 29 4.36 5.36 2.09
CA GLN A 29 5.52 5.81 1.34
C GLN A 29 6.66 4.78 1.32
N VAL A 30 6.92 4.11 2.45
CA VAL A 30 7.93 3.04 2.52
C VAL A 30 7.48 1.81 1.72
N VAL A 31 6.19 1.46 1.77
CA VAL A 31 5.61 0.37 0.98
C VAL A 31 5.71 0.67 -0.51
N ALA A 32 5.29 1.86 -0.96
CA ALA A 32 5.41 2.29 -2.35
C ALA A 32 6.86 2.22 -2.84
N ALA A 33 7.81 2.73 -2.05
CA ALA A 33 9.23 2.72 -2.39
C ALA A 33 9.81 1.32 -2.55
N THR A 34 9.22 0.33 -1.88
CA THR A 34 9.72 -1.05 -1.85
C THR A 34 9.04 -1.93 -2.89
N PHE A 35 7.73 -1.76 -3.08
CA PHE A 35 6.87 -2.70 -3.81
C PHE A 35 6.34 -2.18 -5.14
N ASP A 36 6.44 -0.88 -5.42
CA ASP A 36 6.11 -0.34 -6.73
C ASP A 36 7.36 0.15 -7.47
N ARG A 37 7.42 -0.11 -8.77
CA ARG A 37 8.46 0.35 -9.70
C ARG A 37 7.92 1.29 -10.76
N GLY A 38 6.60 1.39 -10.91
CA GLY A 38 5.93 2.21 -11.91
C GLY A 38 5.73 3.65 -11.48
N MET A 39 5.51 3.89 -10.18
CA MET A 39 5.26 5.20 -9.61
C MET A 39 6.09 5.45 -8.36
N THR A 40 6.62 6.67 -8.23
CA THR A 40 7.40 7.08 -7.05
C THR A 40 6.49 7.26 -5.82
N PRO A 41 7.03 7.17 -4.60
CA PRO A 41 6.25 7.42 -3.38
C PRO A 41 5.56 8.80 -3.39
N ALA A 42 6.27 9.84 -3.85
CA ALA A 42 5.72 11.20 -3.90
C ALA A 42 4.54 11.32 -4.87
N GLU A 43 4.60 10.65 -6.02
CA GLU A 43 3.48 10.59 -6.97
C GLU A 43 2.28 9.86 -6.36
N TRP A 44 2.50 8.74 -5.66
CA TRP A 44 1.47 8.06 -4.89
C TRP A 44 0.80 8.97 -3.85
N ALA A 45 1.59 9.74 -3.09
CA ALA A 45 1.05 10.66 -2.08
C ALA A 45 0.20 11.79 -2.68
N THR A 46 0.57 12.27 -3.86
CA THR A 46 -0.05 13.43 -4.51
C THR A 46 -1.26 13.04 -5.35
N LEU A 47 -1.18 11.97 -6.13
CA LEU A 47 -2.22 11.57 -7.08
C LEU A 47 -3.36 10.78 -6.44
N SER A 48 -3.13 10.14 -5.28
CA SER A 48 -4.18 9.42 -4.56
C SER A 48 -5.02 10.30 -3.63
N ARG A 49 -4.78 11.62 -3.57
CA ARG A 49 -5.54 12.56 -2.74
C ARG A 49 -6.24 13.64 -3.57
N PRO A 50 -7.40 14.16 -3.10
CA PRO A 50 -7.95 15.39 -3.64
C PRO A 50 -6.90 16.52 -3.64
N PRO A 51 -6.84 17.37 -4.69
CA PRO A 51 -7.83 17.53 -5.76
C PRO A 51 -7.58 16.68 -7.02
N ALA A 52 -6.91 15.53 -6.94
CA ALA A 52 -6.71 14.66 -8.11
C ALA A 52 -8.03 14.24 -8.78
N ASP A 53 -7.97 13.93 -10.08
CA ASP A 53 -9.12 13.48 -10.86
C ASP A 53 -9.80 12.24 -10.21
N PRO A 54 -11.14 12.22 -10.04
CA PRO A 54 -11.82 11.11 -9.37
C PRO A 54 -11.67 9.75 -10.07
N VAL A 55 -11.58 9.72 -11.40
CA VAL A 55 -11.37 8.47 -12.16
C VAL A 55 -9.96 7.97 -11.92
N LEU A 56 -8.98 8.87 -11.93
CA LEU A 56 -7.60 8.55 -11.56
C LEU A 56 -7.51 8.00 -10.13
N GLN A 57 -8.19 8.63 -9.17
CA GLN A 57 -8.19 8.14 -7.78
C GLN A 57 -8.76 6.73 -7.64
N ILE A 58 -9.83 6.40 -8.36
CA ILE A 58 -10.40 5.04 -8.36
C ILE A 58 -9.39 4.04 -8.91
N ALA A 59 -8.79 4.34 -10.07
CA ALA A 59 -7.80 3.47 -10.69
C ALA A 59 -6.56 3.26 -9.79
N LEU A 60 -6.06 4.33 -9.18
CA LEU A 60 -4.92 4.27 -8.27
C LEU A 60 -5.25 3.48 -7.00
N ARG A 61 -6.46 3.62 -6.45
CA ARG A 61 -6.89 2.80 -5.31
C ARG A 61 -6.91 1.32 -5.67
N ASP A 62 -7.39 0.98 -6.87
CA ASP A 62 -7.43 -0.43 -7.31
C ASP A 62 -6.02 -1.00 -7.48
N ILE A 63 -5.09 -0.26 -8.09
CA ILE A 63 -3.68 -0.64 -8.21
C ILE A 63 -3.06 -0.78 -6.81
N TRP A 64 -3.30 0.19 -5.92
CA TRP A 64 -2.77 0.17 -4.55
C TRP A 64 -3.18 -1.11 -3.80
N HIS A 65 -4.46 -1.49 -3.88
CA HIS A 65 -4.99 -2.64 -3.15
C HIS A 65 -4.61 -3.99 -3.75
N HIS A 66 -4.59 -4.11 -5.08
CA HIS A 66 -4.48 -5.40 -5.75
C HIS A 66 -3.05 -5.71 -6.20
N GLU A 67 -2.21 -4.70 -6.35
CA GLU A 67 -0.82 -4.87 -6.77
C GLU A 67 0.12 -4.56 -5.61
N VAL A 68 0.13 -3.31 -5.12
CA VAL A 68 1.13 -2.84 -4.16
C VAL A 68 0.95 -3.48 -2.78
N LEU A 69 -0.23 -3.32 -2.17
CA LEU A 69 -0.54 -3.93 -0.87
C LEU A 69 -0.62 -5.45 -0.94
N LYS A 70 -0.93 -6.02 -2.11
CA LYS A 70 -0.87 -7.47 -2.31
C LYS A 70 0.58 -7.96 -2.25
N ALA A 71 1.50 -7.31 -2.96
CA ALA A 71 2.92 -7.68 -2.94
C ALA A 71 3.53 -7.53 -1.53
N PHE A 72 3.17 -6.46 -0.81
CA PHE A 72 3.53 -6.28 0.60
C PHE A 72 2.99 -7.42 1.48
N ALA A 73 1.69 -7.73 1.34
CA ALA A 73 1.03 -8.79 2.11
C ALA A 73 1.70 -10.16 1.87
N ASP A 74 1.91 -10.52 0.60
CA ASP A 74 2.52 -11.79 0.20
C ASP A 74 3.95 -11.91 0.73
N SER A 75 4.74 -10.82 0.67
CA SER A 75 6.15 -10.82 1.11
C SER A 75 6.30 -11.06 2.61
N TYR A 76 5.33 -10.61 3.41
CA TYR A 76 5.33 -10.77 4.87
C TYR A 76 4.38 -11.86 5.39
N GLY A 77 3.70 -12.57 4.49
CA GLY A 77 2.81 -13.69 4.84
C GLY A 77 1.53 -13.26 5.56
N PHE A 78 1.02 -12.07 5.28
CA PHE A 78 -0.30 -11.64 5.77
C PHE A 78 -1.41 -12.46 5.10
N MET A 79 -2.49 -12.70 5.84
CA MET A 79 -3.73 -13.22 5.27
C MET A 79 -4.61 -12.07 4.78
N PRO A 80 -5.44 -12.29 3.74
CA PRO A 80 -6.51 -11.37 3.41
C PRO A 80 -7.41 -11.20 4.63
N ALA A 81 -7.77 -9.95 4.96
CA ALA A 81 -8.86 -9.71 5.91
C ALA A 81 -10.17 -10.34 5.36
N PRO A 82 -11.01 -10.93 6.23
CA PRO A 82 -12.28 -11.53 5.85
C PRO A 82 -13.29 -10.51 5.29
#